data_AF-A0A7W6B9M4-F1
#
_entry.id   AF-A0A7W6B9M4-F1
#
_cell.length_a   1.000
_cell.length_b   1.000
_cell.length_c   1.000
_cell.angle_alpha   90.00
_cell.angle_beta   90.00
_cell.angle_gamma   90.00
#
_symmetry.space_group_name_H-M   'P 1'
#
loop_
_entity.id
_entity.type
_entity.pdbx_description
1 polymer ?
#
loop_
_entity_poly.entity_id
_entity_poly.type
_entity_poly.pdbx_seq_one_letter_code
_entity_poly.pdbx_strand_id
1 'polypeptide(L)'
;MARLDERVLRSVVGEGFAERSHFFDAAGALWVAGELVHVEDLVLHDVHMDSRAPSHELTIAHSVLRARRRIWTGEPSWALGMSGLATLTATLGEGKAQEGKSLPVPVDADEESDDEGGPLAAEMAEIDALLARSQKLLDIHTGKTSAGEAVAVTPAKRNEDPLGLLGDDEWDEEQRLAEWRSVQPLADSLPPVLGAAILFEAWERIEPLRRQHWLGGLLVASHLRARGKVASHLFSFYGGLKLVRHERRRARDRATRLQAFLEAMHLGAVAGLKEIDRLSLARTQMELRFRGRRSNSSLPELADFILSRPMVSAAMIARHLRITPRGALNLVNEIGIREITGRGRYRAWGII
;
A
#
# COMPACT_ATOMS: atom_id res chain seq x y z
N MET A 1 -9.82 -17.09 -13.59
CA MET A 1 -8.51 -16.42 -13.68
C MET A 1 -8.02 -16.29 -15.11
N ALA A 2 -7.69 -17.37 -15.83
CA ALA A 2 -7.16 -17.27 -17.21
C ALA A 2 -8.04 -16.42 -18.15
N ARG A 3 -9.36 -16.61 -18.11
CA ARG A 3 -10.31 -15.76 -18.86
C ARG A 3 -10.26 -14.28 -18.46
N LEU A 4 -10.07 -13.98 -17.18
CA LEU A 4 -9.95 -12.60 -16.72
C LEU A 4 -8.64 -11.99 -17.23
N ASP A 5 -7.53 -12.72 -17.08
CA ASP A 5 -6.21 -12.28 -17.52
C ASP A 5 -6.20 -11.92 -19.02
N GLU A 6 -6.73 -12.83 -19.85
CA GLU A 6 -6.83 -12.62 -21.29
C GLU A 6 -7.71 -11.41 -21.65
N ARG A 7 -8.84 -11.23 -20.95
CA ARG A 7 -9.75 -10.10 -21.20
C ARG A 7 -9.15 -8.77 -20.78
N VAL A 8 -8.44 -8.72 -19.66
CA VAL A 8 -7.78 -7.50 -19.21
C VAL A 8 -6.66 -7.13 -20.18
N LEU A 9 -5.85 -8.11 -20.59
CA LEU A 9 -4.73 -7.89 -21.53
C LEU A 9 -5.20 -7.31 -22.88
N ARG A 10 -6.37 -7.73 -23.38
CA ARG A 10 -6.90 -7.26 -24.67
C ARG A 10 -7.82 -6.05 -24.57
N SER A 11 -8.14 -5.58 -23.37
CA SER A 11 -9.12 -4.52 -23.17
C SER A 11 -8.47 -3.14 -23.18
N VAL A 12 -9.09 -2.19 -23.89
CA VAL A 12 -8.70 -0.77 -23.85
C VAL A 12 -8.84 -0.14 -22.47
N VAL A 13 -9.66 -0.75 -21.58
CA VAL A 13 -9.80 -0.33 -20.18
C VAL A 13 -8.98 -1.19 -19.22
N GLY A 14 -8.06 -2.02 -19.72
CA GLY A 14 -7.26 -2.95 -18.93
C GLY A 14 -6.38 -2.27 -17.89
N GLU A 15 -5.70 -1.18 -18.25
CA GLU A 15 -4.91 -0.38 -17.30
C GLU A 15 -5.79 0.24 -16.21
N GLY A 16 -6.94 0.80 -16.61
CA GLY A 16 -7.91 1.36 -15.66
C GLY A 16 -8.44 0.31 -14.68
N PHE A 17 -8.72 -0.89 -15.17
CA PHE A 17 -9.07 -2.04 -14.34
C PHE A 17 -7.96 -2.42 -13.36
N ALA A 18 -6.69 -2.47 -13.80
CA ALA A 18 -5.56 -2.81 -12.96
C ALA A 18 -5.36 -1.78 -11.83
N GLU A 19 -5.42 -0.49 -12.14
CA GLU A 19 -5.32 0.59 -11.14
C GLU A 19 -6.45 0.53 -10.11
N ARG A 20 -7.70 0.39 -10.55
CA ARG A 20 -8.86 0.26 -9.65
C ARG A 20 -8.77 -0.98 -8.76
N SER A 21 -8.26 -2.07 -9.32
CA SER A 21 -8.08 -3.33 -8.60
C SER A 21 -7.13 -3.20 -7.40
N HIS A 22 -6.17 -2.26 -7.43
CA HIS A 22 -5.32 -2.02 -6.27
C HIS A 22 -6.10 -1.48 -5.06
N PHE A 23 -6.99 -0.50 -5.27
CA PHE A 23 -7.82 0.08 -4.22
C PHE A 23 -8.82 -0.94 -3.63
N PHE A 24 -9.54 -1.66 -4.49
CA PHE A 24 -10.56 -2.60 -4.02
C PHE A 24 -9.98 -3.79 -3.28
N ASP A 25 -8.80 -4.25 -3.67
CA ASP A 25 -8.12 -5.34 -2.99
C ASP A 25 -7.49 -4.88 -1.66
N ALA A 26 -6.95 -3.66 -1.60
CA ALA A 26 -6.49 -3.06 -0.34
C ALA A 26 -7.64 -2.94 0.67
N ALA A 27 -8.77 -2.36 0.28
CA ALA A 27 -9.96 -2.32 1.13
C ALA A 27 -10.48 -3.74 1.48
N GLY A 28 -10.36 -4.69 0.55
CA GLY A 28 -10.67 -6.10 0.79
C GLY A 28 -9.79 -6.76 1.85
N ALA A 29 -8.51 -6.40 1.90
CA ALA A 29 -7.56 -6.92 2.89
C ALA A 29 -7.97 -6.51 4.32
N LEU A 30 -8.34 -5.24 4.50
CA LEU A 30 -8.83 -4.71 5.76
C LEU A 30 -10.14 -5.38 6.17
N TRP A 31 -11.08 -5.54 5.23
CA TRP A 31 -12.33 -6.25 5.49
C TRP A 31 -12.12 -7.70 5.96
N VAL A 32 -11.15 -8.41 5.37
CA VAL A 32 -10.81 -9.77 5.80
C VAL A 32 -10.18 -9.79 7.20
N ALA A 33 -9.43 -8.73 7.55
CA ALA A 33 -8.88 -8.53 8.89
C ALA A 33 -9.93 -8.10 9.93
N GLY A 34 -11.17 -7.78 9.51
CA GLY A 34 -12.24 -7.34 10.41
C GLY A 34 -12.41 -5.82 10.47
N GLU A 35 -11.62 -5.07 9.70
CA GLU A 35 -11.64 -3.61 9.66
C GLU A 35 -12.43 -3.09 8.45
N LEU A 36 -13.13 -1.97 8.62
CA LEU A 36 -13.88 -1.32 7.54
C LEU A 36 -13.17 -0.05 7.09
N VAL A 37 -12.78 -0.02 5.82
CA VAL A 37 -12.26 1.18 5.16
C VAL A 37 -13.07 1.45 3.90
N HIS A 38 -13.61 2.66 3.77
CA HIS A 38 -14.28 3.10 2.56
C HIS A 38 -13.26 3.33 1.45
N VAL A 39 -13.57 2.84 0.25
CA VAL A 39 -12.65 2.97 -0.91
C VAL A 39 -12.48 4.44 -1.29
N GLU A 40 -13.52 5.25 -1.10
CA GLU A 40 -13.53 6.69 -1.31
C GLU A 40 -12.49 7.39 -0.41
N ASP A 41 -12.45 7.04 0.88
CA ASP A 41 -11.49 7.59 1.82
C ASP A 41 -10.05 7.17 1.45
N LEU A 42 -9.85 5.92 1.05
CA LEU A 42 -8.55 5.44 0.57
C LEU A 42 -8.09 6.17 -0.70
N VAL A 43 -9.00 6.46 -1.63
CA VAL A 43 -8.71 7.23 -2.85
C VAL A 43 -8.32 8.66 -2.51
N LEU A 44 -9.05 9.32 -1.59
CA LEU A 44 -8.75 10.69 -1.16
C LEU A 44 -7.41 10.77 -0.42
N HIS A 45 -7.13 9.80 0.45
CA HIS A 45 -5.88 9.70 1.19
C HIS A 45 -4.67 9.51 0.25
N ASP A 46 -4.80 8.64 -0.76
CA ASP A 46 -3.75 8.39 -1.75
C ASP A 46 -3.32 9.65 -2.51
N VAL A 47 -4.23 10.61 -2.69
CA VAL A 47 -3.96 11.90 -3.35
C VAL A 47 -3.76 13.06 -2.39
N HIS A 48 -3.60 12.79 -1.08
CA HIS A 48 -3.41 13.79 -0.03
C HIS A 48 -4.55 14.83 0.01
N MET A 49 -5.79 14.37 -0.16
CA MET A 49 -7.00 15.19 -0.13
C MET A 49 -7.90 14.85 1.07
N ASP A 50 -7.30 14.33 2.14
CA ASP A 50 -8.04 14.07 3.38
C ASP A 50 -8.60 15.36 3.96
N SER A 51 -9.84 15.30 4.42
CA SER A 51 -10.46 16.40 5.17
C SER A 51 -10.26 16.28 6.68
N ARG A 52 -9.74 15.14 7.15
CA ARG A 52 -9.58 14.78 8.56
C ARG A 52 -8.27 14.02 8.73
N ALA A 53 -7.77 13.94 9.96
CA ALA A 53 -6.64 13.07 10.27
C ALA A 53 -6.99 11.62 9.89
N PRO A 54 -6.08 10.87 9.23
CA PRO A 54 -6.36 9.51 8.80
C PRO A 54 -6.52 8.59 10.02
N SER A 55 -7.47 7.65 9.94
CA SER A 55 -7.60 6.59 10.93
C SER A 55 -6.45 5.59 10.80
N HIS A 56 -6.22 4.80 11.85
CA HIS A 56 -5.17 3.77 11.84
C HIS A 56 -5.40 2.75 10.71
N GLU A 57 -6.65 2.33 10.52
CA GLU A 57 -7.07 1.38 9.51
C GLU A 57 -6.87 1.95 8.10
N LEU A 58 -7.12 3.26 7.91
CA LEU A 58 -6.87 3.96 6.65
C LEU A 58 -5.37 4.02 6.34
N THR A 59 -4.52 4.28 7.34
CA THR A 59 -3.06 4.22 7.18
C THR A 59 -2.59 2.81 6.79
N ILE A 60 -3.13 1.76 7.42
CA ILE A 60 -2.83 0.37 7.03
C ILE A 60 -3.29 0.09 5.60
N ALA A 61 -4.52 0.48 5.23
CA ALA A 61 -5.05 0.30 3.87
C ALA A 61 -4.17 0.99 2.81
N HIS A 62 -3.64 2.17 3.14
CA HIS A 62 -2.69 2.86 2.28
C HIS A 62 -1.37 2.11 2.15
N SER A 63 -0.85 1.53 3.24
CA SER A 63 0.32 0.64 3.18
C SER A 63 0.07 -0.58 2.30
N VAL A 64 -1.11 -1.20 2.37
CA VAL A 64 -1.50 -2.31 1.46
C VAL A 64 -1.53 -1.84 0.01
N LEU A 65 -2.13 -0.67 -0.26
CA LEU A 65 -2.19 -0.07 -1.60
C LEU A 65 -0.79 0.18 -2.18
N ARG A 66 0.10 0.79 -1.38
CA ARG A 66 1.49 1.06 -1.78
C ARG A 66 2.26 -0.23 -2.02
N ALA A 67 2.12 -1.23 -1.14
CA ALA A 67 2.74 -2.54 -1.32
C ALA A 67 2.28 -3.20 -2.62
N ARG A 68 0.97 -3.19 -2.90
CA ARG A 68 0.40 -3.74 -4.15
C ARG A 68 0.98 -3.06 -5.40
N ARG A 69 1.02 -1.73 -5.42
CA ARG A 69 1.62 -0.98 -6.54
C ARG A 69 3.10 -1.26 -6.68
N ARG A 70 3.84 -1.34 -5.56
CA ARG A 70 5.28 -1.66 -5.58
C ARG A 70 5.58 -3.05 -6.12
N ILE A 71 4.75 -4.04 -5.79
CA ILE A 71 4.83 -5.40 -6.34
C ILE A 71 4.55 -5.39 -7.85
N TRP A 72 3.55 -4.62 -8.28
CA TRP A 72 3.16 -4.53 -9.69
C TRP A 72 4.22 -3.86 -10.56
N THR A 73 4.82 -2.75 -10.11
CA THR A 73 5.86 -2.03 -10.85
C THR A 73 7.23 -2.71 -10.81
N GLY A 74 7.46 -3.63 -9.88
CA GLY A 74 8.68 -4.43 -9.83
C GLY A 74 8.68 -5.61 -10.80
N GLU A 75 9.81 -6.30 -10.90
CA GLU A 75 9.93 -7.56 -11.65
C GLU A 75 8.95 -8.63 -11.14
N PRO A 76 8.43 -9.54 -12.00
CA PRO A 76 7.45 -10.56 -11.66
C PRO A 76 7.75 -11.36 -10.39
N SER A 77 9.01 -11.73 -10.14
CA SER A 77 9.44 -12.54 -8.99
C SER A 77 9.97 -11.71 -7.82
N TRP A 78 10.10 -10.39 -7.95
CA TRP A 78 10.81 -9.53 -6.99
C TRP A 78 10.29 -9.68 -5.55
N ALA A 79 8.97 -9.65 -5.36
CA ALA A 79 8.37 -9.62 -4.04
C ALA A 79 8.53 -10.93 -3.24
N LEU A 80 8.81 -12.06 -3.90
CA LEU A 80 9.14 -13.33 -3.23
C LEU A 80 10.64 -13.45 -2.92
N GLY A 81 11.48 -12.68 -3.61
CA GLY A 81 12.92 -12.61 -3.38
C GLY A 81 13.28 -11.98 -2.03
N MET A 82 14.55 -12.11 -1.64
CA MET A 82 15.04 -11.58 -0.36
C MET A 82 14.87 -10.06 -0.26
N SER A 83 15.30 -9.34 -1.30
CA SER A 83 15.20 -7.87 -1.34
C SER A 83 13.75 -7.38 -1.34
N GLY A 84 12.86 -8.07 -2.06
CA GLY A 84 11.45 -7.72 -2.10
C GLY A 84 10.76 -7.92 -0.76
N LEU A 85 10.97 -9.08 -0.12
CA LEU A 85 10.43 -9.31 1.23
C LEU A 85 10.98 -8.31 2.24
N ALA A 86 12.29 -8.09 2.29
CA ALA A 86 12.89 -7.10 3.21
C ALA A 86 12.30 -5.69 3.02
N THR A 87 12.07 -5.29 1.77
CA THR A 87 11.44 -3.99 1.46
C THR A 87 9.99 -3.96 1.94
N LEU A 88 9.22 -5.01 1.67
CA LEU A 88 7.80 -5.08 2.02
C LEU A 88 7.61 -5.12 3.53
N THR A 89 8.44 -5.87 4.27
CA THR A 89 8.34 -6.00 5.73
C THR A 89 8.86 -4.76 6.49
N ALA A 90 9.79 -4.00 5.93
CA ALA A 90 10.27 -2.75 6.55
C ALA A 90 9.20 -1.64 6.60
N THR A 91 8.17 -1.70 5.74
CA THR A 91 7.27 -0.56 5.47
C THR A 91 6.33 -0.12 6.59
N LEU A 92 6.27 -0.83 7.73
CA LEU A 92 5.53 -0.38 8.93
C LEU A 92 6.44 0.09 10.08
N GLY A 93 7.75 0.00 9.92
CA GLY A 93 8.72 0.57 10.84
C GLY A 93 9.04 2.00 10.44
N GLU A 94 8.48 2.95 11.20
CA GLU A 94 8.82 4.38 11.15
C GLU A 94 8.24 5.16 9.97
N GLY A 95 7.23 5.98 10.29
CA GLY A 95 6.81 7.11 9.47
C GLY A 95 7.94 8.12 9.32
N LYS A 96 8.85 7.87 8.38
CA LYS A 96 9.51 8.92 7.63
C LYS A 96 9.37 8.55 6.16
N ALA A 97 8.42 9.21 5.51
CA ALA A 97 8.44 9.33 4.07
C ALA A 97 9.81 9.88 3.68
N GLN A 98 10.73 9.02 3.23
CA GLN A 98 11.81 9.47 2.37
C GLN A 98 11.13 9.85 1.06
N GLU A 99 10.81 11.13 0.95
CA GLU A 99 10.70 11.81 -0.33
C GLU A 99 11.88 11.40 -1.18
N GLY A 100 11.59 10.88 -2.37
CA GLY A 100 12.60 10.49 -3.32
C GLY A 100 13.50 11.68 -3.58
N LYS A 101 14.80 11.53 -3.27
CA LYS A 101 15.85 12.38 -3.83
C LYS A 101 15.78 12.25 -5.34
N SER A 102 15.08 13.19 -5.96
CA SER A 102 15.24 13.55 -7.35
C SER A 102 16.72 13.85 -7.60
N LEU A 103 17.24 13.29 -8.69
CA LEU A 103 18.59 13.48 -9.22
C LEU A 103 19.00 14.96 -9.17
N PRO A 104 20.25 15.30 -8.76
CA PRO A 104 20.71 16.68 -8.81
C PRO A 104 21.01 17.06 -10.26
N VAL A 105 20.38 18.15 -10.71
CA VAL A 105 20.84 18.97 -11.84
C VAL A 105 22.18 19.61 -11.42
N PRO A 106 23.22 19.62 -12.27
CA PRO A 106 24.48 20.26 -11.91
C PRO A 106 24.28 21.78 -11.97
N VAL A 107 24.52 22.44 -10.84
CA VAL A 107 24.68 23.90 -10.78
C VAL A 107 26.15 24.13 -10.42
N ASP A 108 26.78 24.97 -11.22
CA ASP A 108 28.20 25.28 -11.19
C ASP A 108 28.70 25.76 -9.82
N ALA A 109 29.98 25.50 -9.60
CA ALA A 109 30.77 25.89 -8.45
C ALA A 109 30.79 27.42 -8.28
N ASP A 110 30.67 27.85 -7.03
CA ASP A 110 31.36 29.04 -6.52
C ASP A 110 31.75 28.80 -5.06
N GLU A 111 32.94 29.30 -4.76
CA GLU A 111 33.79 29.00 -3.62
C GLU A 111 33.40 29.78 -2.34
N GLU A 112 33.73 29.17 -1.20
CA GLU A 112 34.16 29.78 0.08
C GLU A 112 33.29 30.85 0.77
N SER A 113 32.82 30.52 1.98
CA SER A 113 33.23 31.26 3.19
C SER A 113 32.96 30.43 4.46
N ASP A 114 34.06 30.06 5.11
CA ASP A 114 34.14 29.60 6.49
C ASP A 114 33.67 30.72 7.43
N ASP A 115 32.62 30.48 8.22
CA ASP A 115 32.28 31.31 9.39
C ASP A 115 31.82 30.38 10.54
N GLU A 116 32.74 29.52 10.99
CA GLU A 116 32.71 28.92 12.33
C GLU A 116 32.95 30.03 13.37
N GLY A 117 31.98 30.90 13.58
CA GLY A 117 32.12 32.04 14.49
C GLY A 117 30.84 32.79 14.85
N GLY A 118 29.66 32.27 14.48
CA GLY A 118 28.39 32.95 14.76
C GLY A 118 28.06 33.05 16.26
N PRO A 119 27.38 34.12 16.71
CA PRO A 119 26.95 34.31 18.12
C PRO A 119 26.17 33.12 18.69
N LEU A 120 25.43 32.41 17.82
CA LEU A 120 24.64 31.24 18.16
C LEU A 120 25.51 30.03 18.57
N ALA A 121 26.70 29.85 17.99
CA ALA A 121 27.61 28.77 18.35
C ALA A 121 28.22 29.01 19.74
N ALA A 122 28.49 30.26 20.10
CA ALA A 122 28.94 30.64 21.43
C ALA A 122 27.83 30.42 22.49
N GLU A 123 26.59 30.76 22.17
CA GLU A 123 25.42 30.49 23.03
C GLU A 123 25.19 28.99 23.23
N MET A 124 25.35 28.18 22.17
CA MET A 124 25.26 26.72 22.26
C MET A 124 26.38 26.12 23.13
N ALA A 125 27.62 26.61 22.98
CA ALA A 125 28.74 26.17 23.81
C ALA A 125 28.54 26.55 25.30
N GLU A 126 27.91 27.68 25.58
CA GLU A 126 27.58 28.10 26.94
C GLU A 126 26.50 27.20 27.57
N ILE A 127 25.47 26.83 26.79
CA ILE A 127 24.44 25.87 27.20
C ILE A 127 25.05 24.50 27.49
N ASP A 128 25.95 24.00 26.62
CA ASP A 128 26.64 22.72 26.83
C ASP A 128 27.54 22.74 28.07
N ALA A 129 28.24 23.85 28.33
CA ALA A 129 29.02 24.02 29.55
C ALA A 129 28.14 24.04 30.81
N LEU A 130 26.94 24.61 30.73
CA LEU A 130 25.97 24.65 31.82
C LEU A 130 25.40 23.25 32.09
N LEU A 131 25.08 22.50 31.04
CA LEU A 131 24.65 21.10 31.12
C LEU A 131 25.73 20.21 31.72
N ALA A 132 27.00 20.36 31.30
CA ALA A 132 28.11 19.60 31.85
C ALA A 132 28.35 19.88 33.35
N ARG A 133 28.16 21.13 33.79
CA ARG A 133 28.23 21.49 35.22
C ARG A 133 27.07 20.89 36.02
N SER A 134 25.85 20.94 35.46
CA SER A 134 24.66 20.35 36.11
C SER A 134 24.78 18.83 36.23
N GLN A 135 25.30 18.17 35.19
CA GLN A 135 25.58 16.73 35.20
C GLN A 135 26.61 16.37 36.27
N LYS A 136 27.71 17.13 36.40
CA LYS A 136 28.70 16.91 37.47
C LYS A 136 28.10 17.08 38.87
N LEU A 137 27.21 18.05 39.07
CA LEU A 137 26.53 18.23 40.35
C LEU A 137 25.57 17.07 40.66
N LEU A 138 24.86 16.55 39.65
CA LEU A 138 24.03 15.37 39.77
C LEU A 138 24.86 14.11 40.07
N ASP A 139 26.02 13.96 39.45
CA ASP A 139 26.93 12.83 39.70
C ASP A 139 27.50 12.86 41.12
N ILE A 140 27.81 14.06 41.65
CA ILE A 140 28.21 14.26 43.05
C ILE A 140 27.06 13.92 44.00
N HIS A 141 25.83 14.35 43.69
CA HIS A 141 24.66 14.12 44.55
C HIS A 141 24.18 12.66 44.52
N THR A 142 24.39 11.95 43.41
CA THR A 142 24.04 10.53 43.25
C THR A 142 25.14 9.58 43.71
N GLY A 143 26.27 10.11 44.24
CA GLY A 143 27.32 9.30 44.84
C GLY A 143 28.10 8.41 43.85
N LYS A 144 28.06 8.75 42.55
CA LYS A 144 28.86 8.03 41.54
C LYS A 144 30.30 8.51 41.59
N THR A 145 31.14 7.83 42.37
CA THR A 145 32.59 7.95 42.27
C THR A 145 33.07 7.29 40.98
N SER A 146 33.81 8.06 40.17
CA SER A 146 34.45 7.60 38.94
C SER A 146 35.43 6.47 39.22
N ALA A 147 35.15 5.28 38.68
CA ALA A 147 36.13 4.22 38.52
C ALA A 147 35.82 3.38 37.26
N GLY A 148 36.71 3.50 36.28
CA GLY A 148 37.19 2.40 35.43
C GLY A 148 36.24 1.82 34.37
N GLU A 149 36.60 2.04 33.10
CA GLU A 149 36.34 1.18 31.93
C GLU A 149 35.33 0.04 32.13
N ALA A 150 34.08 0.31 31.81
CA ALA A 150 33.09 -0.71 31.52
C ALA A 150 32.57 -0.49 30.10
N VAL A 151 32.84 -1.50 29.26
CA VAL A 151 32.31 -1.76 27.92
C VAL A 151 30.99 -1.04 27.67
N ALA A 152 30.96 -0.18 26.65
CA ALA A 152 29.75 0.45 26.14
C ALA A 152 28.80 -0.63 25.59
N VAL A 153 27.98 -1.21 26.47
CA VAL A 153 26.76 -1.89 26.09
C VAL A 153 25.78 -0.79 25.70
N THR A 154 25.49 -0.69 24.40
CA THR A 154 24.39 0.13 23.88
C THR A 154 23.12 -0.18 24.69
N PRO A 155 22.46 0.82 25.30
CA PRO A 155 21.20 0.56 25.96
C PRO A 155 20.18 0.21 24.88
N ALA A 156 19.83 -1.07 24.78
CA ALA A 156 18.67 -1.51 24.03
C ALA A 156 17.47 -0.69 24.54
N LYS A 157 16.74 -0.06 23.60
CA LYS A 157 15.52 0.68 23.87
C LYS A 157 14.60 -0.23 24.69
N ARG A 158 14.48 0.04 25.99
CA ARG A 158 13.51 -0.62 26.87
C ARG A 158 12.13 -0.32 26.30
N ASN A 159 11.43 -1.36 25.87
CA ASN A 159 10.00 -1.31 25.63
C ASN A 159 9.33 -0.78 26.91
N GLU A 160 8.69 0.38 26.81
CA GLU A 160 7.83 0.91 27.86
C GLU A 160 6.51 0.13 27.86
N ASP A 161 6.53 -1.09 28.40
CA ASP A 161 5.32 -1.80 28.82
C ASP A 161 5.32 -1.89 30.37
N PRO A 162 4.53 -1.05 31.07
CA PRO A 162 4.48 -1.00 32.54
C PRO A 162 4.01 -2.30 33.21
N LEU A 163 3.55 -3.30 32.45
CA LEU A 163 3.08 -4.58 32.99
C LEU A 163 3.92 -5.79 32.55
N GLY A 164 4.88 -5.65 31.63
CA GLY A 164 5.76 -6.74 31.21
C GLY A 164 5.01 -8.00 30.69
N LEU A 165 3.75 -7.84 30.27
CA LEU A 165 2.89 -8.94 29.82
C LEU A 165 2.87 -9.07 28.29
N LEU A 166 3.45 -8.11 27.56
CA LEU A 166 3.46 -8.07 26.09
C LEU A 166 4.86 -7.90 25.49
N GLY A 167 5.91 -8.15 26.28
CA GLY A 167 7.28 -8.32 25.80
C GLY A 167 7.55 -9.78 25.48
N ASP A 168 6.94 -10.32 24.43
CA ASP A 168 7.33 -11.63 23.90
C ASP A 168 8.69 -11.47 23.21
N ASP A 169 9.78 -11.63 23.98
CA ASP A 169 11.14 -11.82 23.46
C ASP A 169 11.25 -13.11 22.60
N GLU A 170 10.18 -13.93 22.52
CA GLU A 170 10.10 -15.18 21.76
C GLU A 170 9.54 -15.07 20.34
N TRP A 171 8.97 -13.93 19.92
CA TRP A 171 8.41 -13.79 18.57
C TRP A 171 9.45 -13.30 17.56
N ASP A 172 10.25 -14.24 17.08
CA ASP A 172 11.24 -14.01 16.05
C ASP A 172 10.60 -13.93 14.65
N GLU A 173 10.26 -12.71 14.21
CA GLU A 173 9.71 -12.47 12.86
C GLU A 173 10.68 -12.91 11.76
N GLU A 174 12.00 -12.83 11.99
CA GLU A 174 13.01 -13.23 11.02
C GLU A 174 13.01 -14.75 10.83
N GLN A 175 13.04 -15.50 11.93
CA GLN A 175 12.97 -16.96 11.92
C GLN A 175 11.66 -17.46 11.30
N ARG A 176 10.52 -16.87 11.67
CA ARG A 176 9.21 -17.27 11.13
C ARG A 176 9.08 -16.94 9.65
N LEU A 177 9.61 -15.78 9.22
CA LEU A 177 9.64 -15.44 7.81
C LEU A 177 10.57 -16.39 7.03
N ALA A 178 11.70 -16.80 7.62
CA ALA A 178 12.58 -17.82 7.04
C ALA A 178 11.88 -19.19 6.95
N GLU A 179 11.13 -19.59 7.98
CA GLU A 179 10.29 -20.80 7.96
C GLU A 179 9.28 -20.73 6.81
N TRP A 180 8.55 -19.62 6.68
CA TRP A 180 7.60 -19.44 5.58
C TRP A 180 8.29 -19.48 4.20
N ARG A 181 9.45 -18.85 4.05
CA ARG A 181 10.24 -18.89 2.82
C ARG A 181 10.68 -20.31 2.45
N SER A 182 10.94 -21.19 3.43
CA SER A 182 11.30 -22.59 3.17
C SER A 182 10.22 -23.39 2.43
N VAL A 183 8.98 -22.89 2.41
CA VAL A 183 7.85 -23.49 1.68
C VAL A 183 7.87 -23.16 0.18
N GLN A 184 8.62 -22.13 -0.25
CA GLN A 184 8.63 -21.67 -1.65
C GLN A 184 9.06 -22.75 -2.66
N PRO A 185 10.13 -23.55 -2.44
CA PRO A 185 10.52 -24.60 -3.38
C PRO A 185 9.42 -25.64 -3.62
N LEU A 186 8.65 -25.99 -2.57
CA LEU A 186 7.50 -26.87 -2.70
C LEU A 186 6.40 -26.21 -3.54
N ALA A 187 6.07 -24.95 -3.26
CA ALA A 187 5.07 -24.21 -4.04
C ALA A 187 5.47 -24.07 -5.52
N ASP A 188 6.76 -23.89 -5.81
CA ASP A 188 7.28 -23.79 -7.17
C ASP A 188 7.21 -25.11 -7.95
N SER A 189 7.32 -26.25 -7.25
CA SER A 189 7.15 -27.58 -7.84
C SER A 189 5.68 -27.90 -8.22
N LEU A 190 4.72 -27.16 -7.67
CA LEU A 190 3.30 -27.36 -7.89
C LEU A 190 2.75 -26.48 -9.02
N PRO A 191 1.57 -26.83 -9.59
CA PRO A 191 0.82 -25.93 -10.44
C PRO A 191 0.58 -24.57 -9.75
N PRO A 192 0.64 -23.43 -10.45
CA PRO A 192 0.70 -22.09 -9.81
C PRO A 192 -0.44 -21.79 -8.83
N VAL A 193 -1.64 -22.32 -9.08
CA VAL A 193 -2.80 -22.14 -8.20
C VAL A 193 -2.66 -22.95 -6.91
N LEU A 194 -2.11 -24.17 -6.99
CA LEU A 194 -1.86 -25.01 -5.83
C LEU A 194 -0.66 -24.47 -5.03
N GLY A 195 0.41 -24.04 -5.72
CA GLY A 195 1.54 -23.36 -5.08
C GLY A 195 1.11 -22.14 -4.28
N ALA A 196 0.26 -21.28 -4.88
CA ALA A 196 -0.33 -20.15 -4.19
C ALA A 196 -1.15 -20.55 -2.94
N ALA A 197 -1.94 -21.62 -3.02
CA ALA A 197 -2.72 -22.11 -1.88
C ALA A 197 -1.83 -22.58 -0.73
N ILE A 198 -0.74 -23.28 -1.04
CA ILE A 198 0.24 -23.75 -0.05
C ILE A 198 0.98 -22.57 0.59
N LEU A 199 1.40 -21.57 -0.18
CA LEU A 199 2.04 -20.36 0.34
C LEU A 199 1.12 -19.57 1.28
N PHE A 200 -0.15 -19.43 0.90
CA PHE A 200 -1.14 -18.73 1.72
C PHE A 200 -1.46 -19.50 3.00
N GLU A 201 -1.65 -20.82 2.91
CA GLU A 201 -1.94 -21.64 4.10
C GLU A 201 -0.76 -21.66 5.07
N ALA A 202 0.48 -21.72 4.54
CA ALA A 202 1.67 -21.58 5.36
C ALA A 202 1.74 -20.20 6.03
N TRP A 203 1.39 -19.12 5.31
CA TRP A 203 1.35 -17.77 5.88
C TRP A 203 0.37 -17.67 7.03
N GLU A 204 -0.85 -18.19 6.85
CA GLU A 204 -1.91 -18.18 7.86
C GLU A 204 -1.59 -19.08 9.08
N ARG A 205 -0.76 -20.11 8.90
CA ARG A 205 -0.37 -21.03 9.99
C ARG A 205 0.85 -20.53 10.76
N ILE A 206 1.84 -20.00 10.05
CA ILE A 206 3.11 -19.54 10.62
C ILE A 206 2.92 -18.15 11.23
N GLU A 207 2.09 -17.31 10.59
CA GLU A 207 1.88 -15.90 10.95
C GLU A 207 3.23 -15.19 11.10
N PRO A 208 4.01 -14.99 10.02
CA PRO A 208 5.40 -14.56 10.15
C PRO A 208 5.55 -13.11 10.64
N LEU A 209 4.52 -12.27 10.50
CA LEU A 209 4.58 -10.84 10.81
C LEU A 209 3.39 -10.43 11.68
N ARG A 210 3.65 -9.70 12.77
CA ARG A 210 2.59 -9.26 13.71
C ARG A 210 1.68 -8.20 13.10
N ARG A 211 2.27 -7.21 12.42
CA ARG A 211 1.57 -6.00 11.95
C ARG A 211 1.14 -6.08 10.47
N GLN A 212 1.59 -7.11 9.76
CA GLN A 212 1.48 -7.22 8.29
C GLN A 212 0.85 -8.54 7.86
N HIS A 213 -0.11 -9.06 8.62
CA HIS A 213 -0.81 -10.30 8.26
C HIS A 213 -1.42 -10.25 6.84
N TRP A 214 -1.83 -9.06 6.40
CA TRP A 214 -2.34 -8.79 5.05
C TRP A 214 -1.32 -9.03 3.91
N LEU A 215 -0.02 -9.15 4.20
CA LEU A 215 1.00 -9.32 3.17
C LEU A 215 0.90 -10.69 2.48
N GLY A 216 0.44 -11.73 3.18
CA GLY A 216 0.31 -13.09 2.64
C GLY A 216 -0.55 -13.17 1.37
N GLY A 217 -1.68 -12.48 1.33
CA GLY A 217 -2.54 -12.44 0.14
C GLY A 217 -1.94 -11.64 -1.02
N LEU A 218 -1.05 -10.67 -0.74
CA LEU A 218 -0.31 -9.99 -1.80
C LEU A 218 0.81 -10.87 -2.38
N LEU A 219 1.47 -11.66 -1.54
CA LEU A 219 2.48 -12.62 -1.96
C LEU A 219 1.87 -13.77 -2.79
N VAL A 220 0.61 -14.13 -2.54
CA VAL A 220 -0.19 -14.98 -3.43
C VAL A 220 -0.31 -14.37 -4.83
N ALA A 221 -0.71 -13.10 -4.92
CA ALA A 221 -0.83 -12.41 -6.20
C ALA A 221 0.53 -12.30 -6.91
N SER A 222 1.61 -12.05 -6.15
CA SER A 222 2.98 -12.07 -6.65
C SER A 222 3.39 -13.44 -7.21
N HIS A 223 3.12 -14.53 -6.48
CA HIS A 223 3.44 -15.89 -6.95
C HIS A 223 2.74 -16.22 -8.27
N LEU A 224 1.46 -15.87 -8.39
CA LEU A 224 0.70 -16.06 -9.63
C LEU A 224 1.30 -15.27 -10.81
N ARG A 225 1.80 -14.06 -10.54
CA ARG A 225 2.48 -13.23 -11.54
C ARG A 225 3.84 -13.79 -11.91
N ALA A 226 4.67 -14.15 -10.93
CA ALA A 226 5.98 -14.76 -11.12
C ALA A 226 5.91 -16.05 -11.95
N ARG A 227 4.84 -16.84 -11.75
CA ARG A 227 4.59 -18.09 -12.49
C ARG A 227 3.83 -17.88 -13.81
N GLY A 228 3.61 -16.64 -14.25
CA GLY A 228 2.93 -16.32 -15.51
C GLY A 228 1.46 -16.71 -15.57
N LYS A 229 0.81 -16.96 -14.42
CA LYS A 229 -0.61 -17.37 -14.37
C LYS A 229 -1.56 -16.19 -14.54
N VAL A 230 -1.15 -15.02 -14.08
CA VAL A 230 -1.83 -13.73 -14.28
C VAL A 230 -0.76 -12.69 -14.55
N ALA A 231 -0.69 -12.17 -15.76
CA ALA A 231 0.34 -11.22 -16.17
C ALA A 231 -0.21 -9.81 -16.45
N SER A 232 -1.51 -9.67 -16.70
CA SER A 232 -2.16 -8.41 -17.09
C SER A 232 -2.47 -7.46 -15.93
N HIS A 233 -2.55 -7.97 -14.70
CA HIS A 233 -2.83 -7.20 -13.48
C HIS A 233 -2.33 -7.98 -12.25
N LEU A 234 -2.19 -7.30 -11.11
CA LEU A 234 -1.97 -7.98 -9.85
C LEU A 234 -3.30 -8.53 -9.31
N PHE A 235 -3.45 -9.85 -9.29
CA PHE A 235 -4.69 -10.52 -8.92
C PHE A 235 -5.25 -10.02 -7.57
N SER A 236 -6.54 -9.65 -7.56
CA SER A 236 -7.23 -9.14 -6.37
C SER A 236 -7.77 -10.27 -5.50
N PHE A 237 -6.85 -10.96 -4.82
CA PHE A 237 -7.16 -12.11 -3.98
C PHE A 237 -8.09 -11.77 -2.80
N TYR A 238 -7.82 -10.67 -2.08
CA TYR A 238 -8.66 -10.23 -0.97
C TYR A 238 -10.05 -9.77 -1.42
N GLY A 239 -10.15 -9.22 -2.63
CA GLY A 239 -11.44 -8.92 -3.26
C GLY A 239 -12.35 -10.13 -3.41
N GLY A 240 -11.77 -11.33 -3.61
CA GLY A 240 -12.50 -12.60 -3.61
C GLY A 240 -12.65 -13.21 -2.21
N LEU A 241 -11.60 -13.17 -1.39
CA LEU A 241 -11.60 -13.77 -0.05
C LEU A 241 -12.65 -13.15 0.88
N LYS A 242 -12.90 -11.84 0.75
CA LYS A 242 -13.96 -11.16 1.52
C LYS A 242 -15.36 -11.72 1.28
N LEU A 243 -15.60 -12.32 0.11
CA LEU A 243 -16.89 -12.90 -0.27
C LEU A 243 -17.08 -14.32 0.28
N VAL A 244 -16.00 -14.99 0.69
CA VAL A 244 -16.05 -16.31 1.32
C VAL A 244 -16.39 -16.13 2.79
N ARG A 245 -17.32 -16.93 3.33
CA ARG A 245 -17.74 -16.83 4.74
C ARG A 245 -16.57 -17.01 5.72
N HIS A 246 -16.61 -16.27 6.83
CA HIS A 246 -15.53 -16.24 7.82
C HIS A 246 -15.23 -17.65 8.38
N GLU A 247 -16.27 -18.43 8.69
CA GLU A 247 -16.14 -19.75 9.31
C GLU A 247 -15.42 -20.75 8.39
N ARG A 248 -15.52 -20.56 7.07
CA ARG A 248 -14.85 -21.41 6.08
C ARG A 248 -13.40 -21.01 5.86
N ARG A 249 -13.12 -19.71 5.75
CA ARG A 249 -11.74 -19.21 5.58
C ARG A 249 -10.88 -19.35 6.85
N ARG A 250 -11.49 -19.41 8.04
CA ARG A 250 -10.83 -19.66 9.34
C ARG A 250 -11.15 -21.03 9.94
N ALA A 251 -11.63 -21.99 9.13
CA ALA A 251 -11.96 -23.33 9.61
C ALA A 251 -10.74 -24.03 10.23
N ARG A 252 -10.92 -24.82 11.29
CA ARG A 252 -9.83 -25.66 11.84
C ARG A 252 -9.40 -26.76 10.87
N ASP A 253 -10.35 -27.29 10.11
CA ASP A 253 -10.08 -28.27 9.07
C ASP A 253 -9.34 -27.65 7.88
N ARG A 254 -8.21 -28.27 7.52
CA ARG A 254 -7.33 -27.80 6.45
C ARG A 254 -7.99 -27.92 5.08
N ALA A 255 -8.73 -29.00 4.82
CA ALA A 255 -9.39 -29.19 3.53
C ALA A 255 -10.43 -28.10 3.27
N THR A 256 -11.19 -27.73 4.29
CA THR A 256 -12.16 -26.62 4.26
C THR A 256 -11.47 -25.28 3.96
N ARG A 257 -10.32 -24.98 4.59
CA ARG A 257 -9.57 -23.74 4.30
C ARG A 257 -9.02 -23.72 2.87
N LEU A 258 -8.51 -24.84 2.36
CA LEU A 258 -8.02 -24.92 0.99
C LEU A 258 -9.15 -24.76 -0.04
N GLN A 259 -10.33 -25.34 0.21
CA GLN A 259 -11.52 -25.10 -0.62
C GLN A 259 -11.95 -23.64 -0.58
N ALA A 260 -11.95 -23.02 0.60
CA ALA A 260 -12.24 -21.59 0.77
C ALA A 260 -11.26 -20.70 -0.01
N PHE A 261 -9.97 -21.05 -0.04
CA PHE A 261 -8.95 -20.37 -0.84
C PHE A 261 -9.26 -20.45 -2.34
N LEU A 262 -9.54 -21.64 -2.87
CA LEU A 262 -9.87 -21.83 -4.28
C LEU A 262 -11.16 -21.10 -4.68
N GLU A 263 -12.15 -21.10 -3.80
CA GLU A 263 -13.40 -20.35 -3.96
C GLU A 263 -13.14 -18.84 -3.97
N ALA A 264 -12.28 -18.33 -3.08
CA ALA A 264 -11.87 -16.92 -3.09
C ALA A 264 -11.24 -16.53 -4.44
N MET A 265 -10.36 -17.37 -5.00
CA MET A 265 -9.79 -17.10 -6.33
C MET A 265 -10.85 -17.13 -7.44
N HIS A 266 -11.82 -18.04 -7.36
CA HIS A 266 -12.92 -18.09 -8.30
C HIS A 266 -13.78 -16.82 -8.23
N LEU A 267 -14.21 -16.44 -7.03
CA LEU A 267 -15.03 -15.25 -6.77
C LEU A 267 -14.30 -13.95 -7.16
N GLY A 268 -13.01 -13.84 -6.84
CA GLY A 268 -12.18 -12.71 -7.27
C GLY A 268 -12.11 -12.59 -8.79
N ALA A 269 -11.94 -13.72 -9.50
CA ALA A 269 -11.94 -13.71 -10.96
C ALA A 269 -13.31 -13.35 -11.56
N VAL A 270 -14.42 -13.82 -10.96
CA VAL A 270 -15.78 -13.47 -11.39
C VAL A 270 -16.08 -11.99 -11.14
N ALA A 271 -15.67 -11.44 -10.00
CA ALA A 271 -15.80 -10.02 -9.70
C ALA A 271 -15.01 -9.17 -10.70
N GLY A 272 -13.77 -9.57 -11.01
CA GLY A 272 -12.96 -8.89 -12.02
C GLY A 272 -13.57 -8.91 -13.42
N LEU A 273 -14.22 -10.02 -13.81
CA LEU A 273 -14.92 -10.11 -15.10
C LEU A 273 -16.11 -9.14 -15.16
N LYS A 274 -16.86 -9.00 -14.07
CA LYS A 274 -17.97 -8.04 -14.00
C LYS A 274 -17.45 -6.59 -14.06
N GLU A 275 -16.33 -6.31 -13.41
CA GLU A 275 -15.73 -4.97 -13.43
C GLU A 275 -15.19 -4.61 -14.81
N ILE A 276 -14.51 -5.52 -15.52
CA ILE A 276 -14.05 -5.22 -16.89
C ILE A 276 -15.23 -4.97 -17.84
N ASP A 277 -16.35 -5.69 -17.67
CA ASP A 277 -17.59 -5.46 -18.42
C ASP A 277 -18.18 -4.08 -18.11
N ARG A 278 -18.27 -3.72 -16.83
CA ARG A 278 -18.75 -2.41 -16.36
C ARG A 278 -17.90 -1.25 -16.91
N LEU A 279 -16.57 -1.36 -16.84
CA LEU A 279 -15.64 -0.34 -17.33
C LEU A 279 -15.69 -0.23 -18.86
N SER A 280 -15.82 -1.35 -19.57
CA SER A 280 -15.94 -1.34 -21.03
C SER A 280 -17.22 -0.63 -21.48
N LEU A 281 -18.36 -0.90 -20.82
CA LEU A 281 -19.61 -0.20 -21.09
C LEU A 281 -19.50 1.30 -20.80
N ALA A 282 -18.89 1.67 -19.67
CA ALA A 282 -18.67 3.07 -19.32
C ALA A 282 -17.79 3.78 -20.37
N ARG A 283 -16.72 3.14 -20.84
CA ARG A 283 -15.87 3.67 -21.91
C ARG A 283 -16.67 3.94 -23.19
N THR A 284 -17.46 2.97 -23.65
CA THR A 284 -18.30 3.14 -24.84
C THR A 284 -19.28 4.31 -24.68
N GLN A 285 -19.90 4.47 -23.50
CA GLN A 285 -20.81 5.58 -23.24
C GLN A 285 -20.10 6.95 -23.25
N MET A 286 -18.89 7.03 -22.68
CA MET A 286 -18.09 8.25 -22.70
C MET A 286 -17.64 8.61 -24.11
N GLU A 287 -17.21 7.64 -24.92
CA GLU A 287 -16.77 7.86 -26.30
C GLU A 287 -17.84 8.50 -27.20
N LEU A 288 -19.11 8.17 -26.97
CA LEU A 288 -20.23 8.81 -27.67
C LEU A 288 -20.30 10.32 -27.42
N ARG A 289 -19.77 10.81 -26.29
CA ARG A 289 -19.80 12.25 -25.92
C ARG A 289 -18.69 13.07 -26.56
N PHE A 290 -17.55 12.44 -26.86
CA PHE A 290 -16.41 13.14 -27.46
C PHE A 290 -16.11 12.73 -28.91
N ARG A 291 -16.88 11.82 -29.51
CA ARG A 291 -16.81 11.53 -30.95
C ARG A 291 -17.12 12.79 -31.77
N GLY A 292 -16.19 13.21 -32.64
CA GLY A 292 -16.34 14.40 -33.48
C GLY A 292 -16.05 15.73 -32.78
N ARG A 293 -15.56 15.71 -31.53
CA ARG A 293 -15.05 16.92 -30.87
C ARG A 293 -13.66 17.29 -31.39
N ARG A 294 -13.27 18.55 -31.16
CA ARG A 294 -11.97 19.09 -31.57
C ARG A 294 -10.84 18.26 -30.94
N SER A 295 -9.73 18.13 -31.65
CA SER A 295 -8.54 17.38 -31.23
C SER A 295 -7.91 17.89 -29.93
N ASN A 296 -8.25 19.11 -29.49
CA ASN A 296 -7.76 19.74 -28.26
C ASN A 296 -8.68 19.54 -27.03
N SER A 297 -9.66 18.64 -27.10
CA SER A 297 -10.54 18.35 -25.96
C SER A 297 -9.83 17.48 -24.91
N SER A 298 -9.89 17.86 -23.64
CA SER A 298 -9.43 17.03 -22.51
C SER A 298 -10.41 15.90 -22.12
N LEU A 299 -11.50 15.69 -22.88
CA LEU A 299 -12.50 14.65 -22.58
C LEU A 299 -11.96 13.20 -22.67
N PRO A 300 -11.12 12.84 -23.67
CA PRO A 300 -10.53 11.50 -23.71
C PRO A 300 -9.62 11.24 -22.50
N GLU A 301 -8.77 12.21 -22.15
CA GLU A 301 -7.89 12.13 -20.98
C GLU A 301 -8.70 12.06 -19.67
N LEU A 302 -9.78 12.82 -19.56
CA LEU A 302 -10.73 12.71 -18.45
C LEU A 302 -11.36 11.31 -18.37
N ALA A 303 -11.73 10.71 -19.50
CA ALA A 303 -12.31 9.39 -19.55
C ALA A 303 -11.32 8.33 -19.01
N ASP A 304 -10.08 8.37 -19.47
CA ASP A 304 -9.00 7.50 -18.98
C ASP A 304 -8.79 7.69 -17.47
N PHE A 305 -8.81 8.95 -17.01
CA PHE A 305 -8.69 9.26 -15.59
C PHE A 305 -9.82 8.63 -14.76
N ILE A 306 -11.07 8.81 -15.17
CA ILE A 306 -12.23 8.24 -14.46
C ILE A 306 -12.19 6.71 -14.46
N LEU A 307 -11.79 6.10 -15.58
CA LEU A 307 -11.71 4.65 -15.71
C LEU A 307 -10.64 4.01 -14.83
N SER A 308 -9.65 4.77 -14.38
CA SER A 308 -8.57 4.25 -13.54
C SER A 308 -8.72 4.49 -12.04
N ARG A 309 -9.74 5.27 -11.61
CA ARG A 309 -9.97 5.56 -10.18
C ARG A 309 -11.34 5.09 -9.74
N PRO A 310 -11.51 4.45 -8.55
CA PRO A 310 -12.82 4.07 -8.01
C PRO A 310 -13.84 5.21 -8.02
N MET A 311 -13.37 6.41 -7.64
CA MET A 311 -14.09 7.67 -7.69
C MET A 311 -13.13 8.82 -8.03
N VAL A 312 -13.68 9.94 -8.50
CA VAL A 312 -12.92 11.17 -8.77
C VAL A 312 -13.65 12.38 -8.21
N SER A 313 -12.91 13.37 -7.71
CA SER A 313 -13.43 14.68 -7.32
C SER A 313 -13.06 15.75 -8.35
N ALA A 314 -13.71 16.92 -8.30
CA ALA A 314 -13.40 18.02 -9.20
C ALA A 314 -11.96 18.52 -8.99
N ALA A 315 -11.47 18.49 -7.74
CA ALA A 315 -10.08 18.83 -7.42
C ALA A 315 -9.09 17.83 -8.01
N MET A 316 -9.41 16.53 -7.97
CA MET A 316 -8.58 15.48 -8.58
C MET A 316 -8.47 15.67 -10.09
N ILE A 317 -9.61 15.93 -10.75
CA ILE A 317 -9.66 16.17 -12.20
C ILE A 317 -8.88 17.43 -12.56
N ALA A 318 -9.11 18.53 -11.84
CA ALA A 318 -8.41 19.80 -12.06
C ALA A 318 -6.89 19.64 -11.95
N ARG A 319 -6.42 18.90 -10.93
CA ARG A 319 -5.00 18.61 -10.74
C ARG A 319 -4.43 17.73 -11.86
N HIS A 320 -5.16 16.69 -12.27
CA HIS A 320 -4.70 15.76 -13.30
C HIS A 320 -4.59 16.44 -14.68
N LEU A 321 -5.66 17.11 -15.10
CA LEU A 321 -5.75 17.77 -16.41
C LEU A 321 -5.10 19.16 -16.44
N ARG A 322 -4.58 19.64 -15.30
CA ARG A 322 -3.97 20.97 -15.13
C ARG A 322 -4.91 22.12 -15.56
N ILE A 323 -6.17 22.03 -15.16
CA ILE A 323 -7.21 23.02 -15.47
C ILE A 323 -7.81 23.63 -14.19
N THR A 324 -8.63 24.66 -14.34
CA THR A 324 -9.34 25.26 -13.21
C THR A 324 -10.41 24.30 -12.65
N PRO A 325 -10.75 24.38 -11.35
CA PRO A 325 -11.83 23.58 -10.76
C PRO A 325 -13.18 23.73 -11.47
N ARG A 326 -13.48 24.94 -11.96
CA ARG A 326 -14.68 25.21 -12.75
C ARG A 326 -14.62 24.52 -14.13
N GLY A 327 -13.45 24.51 -14.76
CA GLY A 327 -13.21 23.74 -15.99
C GLY A 327 -13.43 22.25 -15.79
N ALA A 328 -12.93 21.68 -14.70
CA ALA A 328 -13.15 20.29 -14.34
C ALA A 328 -14.65 19.96 -14.18
N LEU A 329 -15.41 20.80 -13.48
CA LEU A 329 -16.87 20.62 -13.33
C LEU A 329 -17.61 20.69 -14.68
N ASN A 330 -17.19 21.57 -15.58
CA ASN A 330 -17.78 21.65 -16.92
C ASN A 330 -17.54 20.37 -17.71
N LEU A 331 -16.32 19.84 -17.69
CA LEU A 331 -15.99 18.57 -18.37
C LEU A 331 -16.75 17.39 -17.77
N VAL A 332 -16.93 17.36 -16.45
CA VAL A 332 -17.73 16.32 -15.76
C VAL A 332 -19.19 16.34 -16.23
N ASN A 333 -19.79 17.52 -16.34
CA ASN A 333 -21.15 17.65 -16.85
C ASN A 333 -21.25 17.23 -18.32
N GLU A 334 -20.21 17.49 -19.11
CA GLU A 334 -20.15 17.13 -20.53
C GLU A 334 -19.97 15.63 -20.77
N ILE A 335 -19.13 14.96 -19.97
CA ILE A 335 -18.90 13.52 -20.08
C ILE A 335 -20.08 12.68 -19.55
N GLY A 336 -20.90 13.26 -18.65
CA GLY A 336 -22.17 12.67 -18.21
C GLY A 336 -22.03 11.53 -17.19
N ILE A 337 -21.00 11.56 -16.35
CA ILE A 337 -20.83 10.61 -15.24
C ILE A 337 -21.76 10.91 -14.06
N ARG A 338 -22.12 9.87 -13.31
CA ARG A 338 -23.01 10.00 -12.15
C ARG A 338 -22.25 10.43 -10.91
N GLU A 339 -22.89 11.32 -10.16
CA GLU A 339 -22.43 11.73 -8.84
C GLU A 339 -22.74 10.64 -7.82
N ILE A 340 -21.73 10.24 -7.04
CA ILE A 340 -21.82 9.23 -5.99
C ILE A 340 -22.28 9.88 -4.68
N THR A 341 -21.72 11.06 -4.38
CA THR A 341 -22.01 11.79 -3.15
C THR A 341 -23.17 12.74 -3.38
N GLY A 342 -24.39 12.39 -2.96
CA GLY A 342 -25.56 13.28 -3.02
C GLY A 342 -25.48 14.51 -2.11
N ARG A 343 -24.29 15.13 -1.93
CA ARG A 343 -24.00 16.20 -0.97
C ARG A 343 -23.27 17.36 -1.64
N GLY A 344 -23.77 18.58 -1.43
CA GLY A 344 -23.36 19.77 -2.20
C GLY A 344 -21.90 20.25 -2.04
N ARG A 345 -21.22 20.00 -0.91
CA ARG A 345 -19.86 20.56 -0.66
C ARG A 345 -18.71 19.63 -1.08
N TYR A 346 -18.95 18.32 -1.13
CA TYR A 346 -17.96 17.32 -1.55
C TYR A 346 -18.59 16.42 -2.60
N ARG A 347 -18.45 16.82 -3.86
CA ARG A 347 -18.97 16.11 -5.02
C ARG A 347 -17.91 15.14 -5.54
N ALA A 348 -18.28 13.89 -5.64
CA ALA A 348 -17.48 12.81 -6.17
C ALA A 348 -18.29 12.10 -7.24
N TRP A 349 -17.63 11.69 -8.31
CA TRP A 349 -18.24 10.97 -9.41
C TRP A 349 -17.53 9.66 -9.63
N GLY A 350 -18.24 8.71 -10.21
CA GLY A 350 -17.64 7.46 -10.63
C GLY A 350 -18.61 6.64 -11.46
N ILE A 351 -18.13 5.47 -11.84
CA ILE A 351 -18.89 4.50 -12.63
C ILE A 351 -19.69 3.67 -11.62
N ILE A 352 -21.03 3.76 -11.63
CA ILE A 352 -21.98 3.14 -10.67
C ILE A 352 -22.65 1.89 -11.24
#